data_AF-A0AA47MJK2-F1
#
_entry.id   AF-A0AA47MJK2-F1
#
_cell.length_a   1.000
_cell.length_b   1.000
_cell.length_c   1.000
_cell.angle_alpha   90.00
_cell.angle_beta   90.00
_cell.angle_gamma   90.00
#
_symmetry.space_group_name_H-M   'P 1'
#
loop_
_entity.id
_entity.type
_entity.pdbx_description
1 polymer ?
#
loop_
_entity_poly.entity_id
_entity_poly.type
_entity_poly.pdbx_seq_one_letter_code
_entity_poly.pdbx_strand_id
1 'polypeptide(L)'
;MKFLMTPYGDPQMPSEDRFNRALSTCRVRIEMTFGVIKSRFNCLRGLRVKPERASQIITACVVLHNIATIRKERTPRAIGGR
;
A
#
# COMPACT_ATOMS: atom_id res chain seq x y z
N MET A 1 8.07 10.83 13.69
CA MET A 1 7.00 10.63 12.69
C MET A 1 6.49 11.98 12.15
N LYS A 2 7.37 12.83 11.59
CA LYS A 2 6.97 14.19 11.16
C LYS A 2 6.39 14.27 9.74
N PHE A 3 6.37 13.15 9.01
CA PHE A 3 6.02 13.09 7.58
C PHE A 3 4.80 12.21 7.26
N LEU A 4 4.12 11.66 8.28
CA LEU A 4 2.96 10.80 8.09
C LEU A 4 1.69 11.53 8.51
N MET A 5 0.64 11.42 7.69
CA MET A 5 -0.70 11.85 8.08
C MET A 5 -1.21 10.94 9.20
N THR A 6 -1.55 11.55 10.33
CA THR A 6 -2.08 10.87 11.51
C THR A 6 -3.54 11.26 11.74
N PRO A 7 -4.41 10.32 12.16
CA PRO A 7 -5.77 10.66 12.54
C PRO A 7 -5.79 11.58 13.77
N TYR A 8 -6.83 12.40 13.89
CA TYR A 8 -7.15 13.13 15.11
C TYR A 8 -7.60 12.14 16.18
N GLY A 9 -7.00 12.22 17.38
CA GLY A 9 -7.28 11.29 18.48
C GLY A 9 -8.60 11.55 19.20
N ASP A 10 -8.97 12.83 19.35
CA ASP A 10 -10.25 13.30 19.89
C ASP A 10 -10.84 14.33 18.91
N PRO A 11 -11.55 13.88 17.86
CA PRO A 11 -12.14 14.78 16.88
C PRO A 11 -13.31 15.53 17.53
N GLN A 12 -13.17 16.84 17.66
CA GLN A 12 -14.20 17.72 18.22
C GLN A 12 -15.01 18.42 17.13
N MET A 13 -14.49 18.49 15.91
CA MET A 13 -15.14 19.11 14.76
C MET A 13 -15.55 18.08 13.69
N PRO A 14 -16.70 18.28 13.01
CA PRO A 14 -17.12 17.41 11.90
C PRO A 14 -16.08 17.29 10.76
N SER A 15 -15.23 18.32 10.57
CA SER A 15 -14.13 18.32 9.61
C SER A 15 -13.04 17.31 9.96
N GLU A 16 -12.74 17.11 11.25
CA GLU A 16 -11.75 16.16 11.76
C GLU A 16 -12.24 14.72 11.58
N ASP A 17 -13.51 14.49 11.86
CA ASP A 17 -14.18 13.20 11.58
C ASP A 17 -14.14 12.84 10.09
N ARG A 18 -14.46 13.82 9.23
CA ARG A 18 -14.39 13.62 7.77
C ARG A 18 -12.95 13.31 7.33
N PHE A 19 -11.97 13.98 7.91
CA PHE A 19 -10.56 13.70 7.65
C PHE A 19 -10.18 12.28 8.08
N ASN A 20 -10.51 11.87 9.30
CA ASN A 20 -10.21 10.54 9.82
C ASN A 20 -10.84 9.43 8.95
N ARG A 21 -12.09 9.61 8.50
CA ARG A 21 -12.78 8.69 7.59
C ARG A 21 -12.09 8.60 6.23
N ALA A 22 -11.68 9.73 5.66
CA ALA A 22 -10.96 9.77 4.39
C ALA A 22 -9.59 9.09 4.50
N LEU A 23 -8.84 9.39 5.56
CA LEU A 23 -7.54 8.78 5.84
C LEU A 23 -7.66 7.26 6.03
N SER A 24 -8.65 6.81 6.79
CA SER A 24 -8.92 5.39 7.02
C SER A 24 -9.25 4.66 5.72
N THR A 25 -10.18 5.22 4.92
CA THR A 25 -10.55 4.66 3.61
C THR A 25 -9.34 4.57 2.68
N CYS A 26 -8.50 5.60 2.65
CA CYS A 26 -7.28 5.63 1.86
C CYS A 26 -6.30 4.53 2.31
N ARG A 27 -6.08 4.38 3.62
CA ARG A 27 -5.22 3.33 4.19
C ARG A 27 -5.68 1.94 3.80
N VAL A 28 -6.98 1.64 3.89
CA VAL A 28 -7.52 0.33 3.47
C VAL A 28 -7.19 0.05 2.01
N ARG A 29 -7.34 1.02 1.11
CA ARG A 29 -7.01 0.84 -0.32
C ARG A 29 -5.52 0.62 -0.54
N ILE A 30 -4.66 1.36 0.16
CA ILE A 30 -3.21 1.22 0.07
C ILE A 30 -2.76 -0.16 0.59
N GLU A 31 -3.27 -0.58 1.74
CA GLU A 31 -2.96 -1.88 2.35
C GLU A 31 -3.39 -3.04 1.45
N MET A 32 -4.60 -2.98 0.88
CA MET A 32 -5.07 -3.96 -0.10
C MET A 32 -4.15 -4.02 -1.32
N THR A 33 -3.76 -2.86 -1.85
CA THR A 33 -2.85 -2.77 -3.01
C THR A 33 -1.49 -3.39 -2.68
N PHE A 34 -0.92 -3.09 -1.51
CA PHE A 34 0.34 -3.71 -1.07
C PHE A 34 0.20 -5.22 -0.86
N GLY A 35 -0.93 -5.70 -0.36
CA GLY A 35 -1.23 -7.12 -0.25
C GLY A 35 -1.22 -7.83 -1.61
N VAL A 36 -1.82 -7.23 -2.62
CA VAL A 36 -1.81 -7.74 -4.00
C VAL A 36 -0.41 -7.75 -4.59
N ILE A 37 0.34 -6.65 -4.48
CA ILE A 37 1.69 -6.53 -5.04
C ILE A 37 2.63 -7.56 -4.40
N LYS A 38 2.59 -7.74 -3.06
CA LYS A 38 3.37 -8.77 -2.34
C LYS A 38 2.94 -10.20 -2.67
N SER A 39 1.68 -10.40 -3.06
CA SER A 39 1.18 -11.69 -3.54
C SER A 39 1.72 -12.00 -4.94
N ARG A 40 1.74 -11.00 -5.82
CA ARG A 40 2.24 -11.11 -7.21
C ARG A 40 3.76 -11.29 -7.28
N PHE A 41 4.52 -10.53 -6.49
CA PHE A 41 5.98 -10.52 -6.54
C PHE A 41 6.57 -11.09 -5.26
N ASN A 42 6.90 -12.38 -5.28
CA ASN A 42 7.48 -13.07 -4.13
C ASN A 42 8.82 -12.47 -3.67
N CYS A 43 9.55 -11.77 -4.54
CA CYS A 43 10.79 -11.07 -4.18
C CYS A 43 10.59 -9.98 -3.11
N LEU A 44 9.35 -9.49 -2.92
CA LEU A 44 9.03 -8.53 -1.86
C LEU A 44 8.83 -9.20 -0.49
N ARG A 45 8.78 -10.53 -0.42
CA ARG A 45 8.70 -11.28 0.84
C ARG A 45 10.11 -11.49 1.40
N GLY A 46 10.43 -10.80 2.48
CA GLY A 46 11.75 -10.93 3.11
C GLY A 46 12.86 -10.30 2.29
N LEU A 47 12.59 -9.14 1.67
CA LEU A 47 13.56 -8.39 0.88
C LEU A 47 14.75 -7.95 1.76
N ARG A 48 15.90 -8.63 1.62
CA ARG A 48 17.14 -8.38 2.38
C ARG A 48 18.18 -7.65 1.53
N VAL A 49 17.92 -6.37 1.23
CA VAL A 49 18.85 -5.49 0.52
C VAL A 49 18.92 -4.12 1.20
N LYS A 50 19.88 -3.28 0.81
CA LYS A 50 19.97 -1.90 1.30
C LYS A 50 18.72 -1.09 0.88
N PRO A 51 18.26 -0.10 1.68
CA PRO A 51 17.04 0.67 1.40
C PRO A 51 17.00 1.29 -0.01
N GLU A 52 18.14 1.75 -0.51
CA GLU A 52 18.26 2.35 -1.85
C GLU A 52 17.98 1.34 -2.95
N ARG A 53 18.40 0.08 -2.75
CA ARG A 53 18.10 -1.00 -3.68
C ARG A 53 16.68 -1.51 -3.50
N ALA A 54 16.18 -1.54 -2.27
CA ALA A 54 14.81 -1.93 -1.98
C ALA A 54 13.81 -1.01 -2.67
N SER A 55 14.03 0.30 -2.65
CA SER A 55 13.16 1.28 -3.32
C SER A 55 13.11 1.05 -4.83
N GLN A 56 14.24 0.80 -5.48
CA GLN A 56 14.31 0.48 -6.91
C GLN A 56 13.51 -0.79 -7.24
N ILE A 57 13.66 -1.85 -6.44
CA ILE A 57 12.93 -3.12 -6.63
C ILE A 57 11.43 -2.90 -6.46
N ILE A 58 11.01 -2.16 -5.43
CA ILE A 58 9.60 -1.85 -5.17
C ILE A 58 9.02 -1.05 -6.34
N THR A 59 9.72 -0.01 -6.82
CA THR A 59 9.28 0.79 -7.97
C THR A 59 9.10 -0.07 -9.22
N ALA A 60 10.06 -0.95 -9.53
CA ALA A 60 9.93 -1.88 -10.65
C ALA A 60 8.71 -2.80 -10.51
N CYS A 61 8.45 -3.34 -9.32
CA CYS A 61 7.27 -4.16 -9.05
C CYS A 61 5.96 -3.39 -9.26
N VAL A 62 5.90 -2.12 -8.84
CA VAL A 62 4.71 -1.27 -9.03
C VAL A 62 4.48 -0.97 -10.52
N VAL A 63 5.53 -0.65 -11.27
CA VAL A 63 5.43 -0.42 -12.72
C VAL A 63 4.93 -1.68 -13.43
N LEU A 64 5.51 -2.84 -13.12
CA LEU A 64 5.09 -4.13 -13.68
C LEU A 64 3.65 -4.47 -13.28
N HIS A 65 3.23 -4.15 -12.05
CA HIS A 65 1.85 -4.32 -11.61
C HIS A 65 0.88 -3.48 -12.46
N ASN A 66 1.22 -2.20 -12.72
CA ASN A 66 0.38 -1.33 -13.52
C ASN A 66 0.23 -1.84 -14.96
N ILE A 67 1.33 -2.32 -15.55
CA ILE A 67 1.30 -2.95 -16.89
C ILE A 67 0.37 -4.17 -16.88
N ALA A 68 0.52 -5.06 -15.90
CA ALA A 68 -0.35 -6.24 -15.77
C ALA A 68 -1.84 -5.86 -15.61
N THR A 69 -2.14 -4.81 -14.85
CA THR A 69 -3.50 -4.28 -14.66
C THR A 69 -4.08 -3.75 -15.97
N ILE A 70 -3.30 -2.97 -16.73
CA ILE A 70 -3.72 -2.46 -18.06
C ILE A 70 -3.98 -3.63 -19.02
N ARG A 71 -3.15 -4.66 -18.98
CA ARG A 71 -3.31 -5.90 -19.76
C ARG A 71 -4.43 -6.81 -19.26
N LYS A 72 -5.15 -6.42 -18.20
CA LYS A 72 -6.23 -7.19 -17.56
C LYS A 72 -5.78 -8.59 -17.15
N GLU A 73 -4.52 -8.74 -16.77
CA GLU A 73 -4.01 -10.00 -16.25
C GLU A 73 -4.72 -10.36 -14.94
N ARG A 74 -4.86 -11.67 -14.68
CA ARG A 74 -5.45 -12.16 -13.44
C ARG A 74 -4.71 -11.58 -12.24
N THR A 75 -5.45 -10.90 -11.36
CA THR A 75 -4.89 -10.37 -10.11
C THR A 75 -4.77 -11.51 -9.09
N PRO A 76 -3.57 -11.75 -8.54
CA PRO A 76 -3.41 -12.72 -7.46
C PRO A 76 -4.26 -12.31 -6.26
N ARG A 77 -4.87 -13.27 -5.57
CA ARG A 77 -5.51 -12.98 -4.28
C ARG A 77 -4.44 -12.44 -3.35
N ALA A 78 -4.70 -11.28 -2.73
CA ALA A 78 -3.85 -10.80 -1.65
C ALA A 78 -3.77 -11.92 -0.61
N ILE A 79 -2.54 -12.29 -0.22
CA ILE A 79 -2.39 -13.23 0.88
C ILE A 79 -2.80 -12.47 2.12
N GLY A 80 -3.98 -12.78 2.65
CA GLY A 80 -4.46 -12.23 3.91
C GLY A 80 -3.40 -12.49 4.98
N GLY A 81 -2.81 -11.43 5.52
CA GLY A 81 -2.07 -11.53 6.76
C GLY A 81 -3.09 -11.90 7.84
N ARG A 82 -2.92 -13.09 8.44
CA ARG A 82 -3.35 -13.31 9.81
C ARG A 82 -2.56 -12.38 10.72
#